data_AF-V9ZAL0-F1
#
_entry.id   AF-V9ZAL0-F1
#
_cell.length_a   1.000
_cell.length_b   1.000
_cell.length_c   1.000
_cell.angle_alpha   90.00
_cell.angle_beta   90.00
_cell.angle_gamma   90.00
#
_symmetry.space_group_name_H-M   'P 1'
#
loop_
_entity.id
_entity.type
_entity.pdbx_description
1 polymer ?
#
loop_
_entity_poly.entity_id
_entity_poly.type
_entity_poly.pdbx_seq_one_letter_code
_entity_poly.pdbx_strand_id
1 'polypeptide(L)' 'MPRRRQTTRANHQAAAEGLREMPGVALTVVVCPAPYTAESLARDIRRGRYAYTPAGAYKARTEPVEDGTAVLAWYDPAP' A
#
# COMPACT_ATOMS: atom_id res chain seq x y z
N MET A 1 -16.80 -13.68 17.41
CA MET A 1 -16.47 -13.89 15.97
C MET A 1 -14.97 -13.75 15.81
N PRO A 2 -14.23 -14.76 15.30
CA PRO A 2 -12.81 -14.59 15.06
C PRO A 2 -12.61 -13.76 13.80
N ARG A 3 -12.07 -12.54 13.95
CA ARG A 3 -11.55 -11.75 12.82
C ARG A 3 -10.45 -12.61 12.19
N ARG A 4 -10.74 -13.23 11.04
CA ARG A 4 -9.73 -13.90 10.23
C ARG A 4 -8.64 -12.86 9.96
N ARG A 5 -7.51 -12.98 10.65
CA ARG A 5 -6.24 -12.38 10.24
C ARG A 5 -5.92 -13.00 8.89
N GLN A 6 -6.48 -12.41 7.83
CA GLN A 6 -6.12 -12.74 6.48
C GLN A 6 -4.76 -12.11 6.27
N THR A 7 -3.72 -12.84 6.63
CA THR A 7 -2.38 -12.65 6.10
C THR A 7 -2.40 -13.07 4.63
N THR A 8 -3.32 -12.50 3.84
CA THR A 8 -3.21 -12.52 2.39
C THR A 8 -1.91 -11.78 2.14
N ARG A 9 -0.87 -12.47 1.68
CA ARG A 9 0.27 -11.79 1.05
C ARG A 9 -0.35 -10.70 0.18
N ALA A 10 -0.10 -9.44 0.50
CA ALA A 10 -0.72 -8.33 -0.21
C ALA A 10 -0.48 -8.60 -1.69
N ASN A 11 -1.55 -8.81 -2.46
CA ASN A 11 -1.41 -9.05 -3.88
C ASN A 11 -1.04 -7.69 -4.49
N HIS A 12 0.26 -7.40 -4.49
CA HIS A 12 0.79 -6.11 -4.90
C HIS A 12 0.39 -5.78 -6.34
N GLN A 13 0.17 -6.79 -7.18
CA GLN A 13 -0.28 -6.61 -8.55
C GLN A 13 -1.74 -6.13 -8.58
N ALA A 14 -2.66 -6.85 -7.95
CA ALA A 14 -4.06 -6.42 -7.86
C ALA A 14 -4.22 -5.07 -7.16
N ALA A 15 -3.41 -4.80 -6.13
CA ALA A 15 -3.40 -3.49 -5.47
C ALA A 15 -2.88 -2.39 -6.42
N ALA A 16 -1.78 -2.62 -7.15
CA ALA A 16 -1.25 -1.66 -8.11
C ALA A 16 -2.20 -1.40 -9.29
N GLU A 17 -2.94 -2.41 -9.73
CA GLU A 17 -4.00 -2.29 -10.74
C GLU A 17 -5.16 -1.43 -10.21
N GLY A 18 -5.71 -1.75 -9.03
CA GLY A 18 -6.80 -0.95 -8.44
C GLY A 18 -6.42 0.51 -8.18
N LEU A 19 -5.15 0.77 -7.85
CA LEU A 19 -4.62 2.13 -7.71
C LEU A 19 -4.56 2.87 -9.06
N ARG A 20 -4.26 2.18 -10.16
CA ARG A 20 -4.24 2.77 -11.51
C ARG A 20 -5.65 3.03 -12.05
N GLU A 21 -6.63 2.21 -11.67
CA GLU A 21 -8.04 2.43 -12.01
C GLU A 21 -8.61 3.69 -11.35
N MET A 22 -8.05 4.10 -10.20
CA MET A 22 -8.46 5.28 -9.44
C MET A 22 -7.26 6.20 -9.13
N PRO A 23 -6.70 6.89 -10.15
CA PRO A 23 -5.57 7.80 -9.94
C PRO A 23 -5.94 8.93 -8.96
N GLY A 24 -5.00 9.29 -8.09
CA GLY A 24 -5.17 10.32 -7.06
C GLY A 24 -5.96 9.88 -5.82
N VAL A 25 -6.56 8.68 -5.81
CA VAL A 25 -7.33 8.17 -4.67
C VAL A 25 -6.44 7.31 -3.79
N ALA A 26 -6.39 7.64 -2.49
CA ALA A 26 -5.68 6.84 -1.50
C ALA A 26 -6.48 5.58 -1.13
N LEU A 27 -5.90 4.41 -1.37
CA LEU A 27 -6.46 3.11 -1.00
C LEU A 27 -5.55 2.40 0.01
N THR A 28 -6.17 1.67 0.95
CA THR A 28 -5.44 0.83 1.89
C THR A 28 -4.96 -0.44 1.20
N VAL A 29 -3.64 -0.57 1.05
CA VAL A 29 -2.99 -1.74 0.42
C VAL A 29 -2.89 -2.89 1.41
N VAL A 30 -2.49 -2.60 2.65
CA VAL A 30 -2.33 -3.60 3.72
C VAL A 30 -2.32 -2.91 5.07
N VAL A 31 -2.74 -3.64 6.11
CA VAL A 31 -2.54 -3.24 7.51
C VAL A 31 -1.45 -4.13 8.10
N CYS A 32 -0.39 -3.52 8.58
CA CYS A 32 0.69 -4.23 9.25
C CYS A 32 0.50 -4.14 10.77
N PRO A 33 0.76 -5.22 11.53
CA PRO A 33 0.67 -5.18 12.99
C PRO A 33 1.78 -4.33 13.63
N ALA A 34 2.85 -4.02 12.89
CA ALA A 34 3.97 -3.23 13.38
C ALA A 34 4.27 -2.04 12.44
N PRO A 35 4.58 -0.85 13.00
CA PRO A 35 4.77 0.37 12.23
C PRO A 35 5.99 0.31 11.31
N TYR A 36 7.10 -0.26 11.78
CA TYR A 36 8.34 -0.38 10.98
C TYR A 36 8.13 -1.20 9.69
N THR A 37 7.24 -2.20 9.72
CA THR A 37 6.89 -2.99 8.53
C THR A 37 6.09 -2.17 7.54
N ALA A 38 5.13 -1.38 8.03
CA ALA A 38 4.32 -0.49 7.20
C ALA A 38 5.20 0.60 6.55
N GLU A 39 6.14 1.18 7.31
CA GLU A 39 7.06 2.20 6.80
C GLU A 39 8.01 1.65 5.74
N SER A 40 8.57 0.45 5.98
CA SER A 40 9.41 -0.21 4.99
C SER A 40 8.64 -0.51 3.70
N LEU A 41 7.37 -0.94 3.81
CA LEU A 41 6.54 -1.20 2.64
C LEU A 41 6.17 0.09 1.90
N ALA A 42 5.80 1.15 2.61
CA ALA A 42 5.54 2.46 2.00
C ALA A 42 6.79 3.02 1.29
N ARG A 43 7.99 2.75 1.81
CA ARG A 43 9.25 3.08 1.12
C ARG A 43 9.43 2.27 -0.16
N ASP A 44 9.15 0.98 -0.13
CA ASP A 44 9.30 0.10 -1.29
C ASP A 44 8.28 0.43 -2.40
N ILE A 45 7.04 0.80 -2.05
CA ILE A 45 6.03 1.31 -2.99
C ILE A 45 6.54 2.58 -3.68
N ARG A 46 7.04 3.57 -2.92
CA ARG A 46 7.57 4.83 -3.48
C ARG A 46 8.76 4.61 -4.42
N ARG A 47 9.59 3.60 -4.14
CA ARG A 47 10.73 3.20 -4.98
C ARG A 47 10.33 2.40 -6.22
N GLY A 48 9.04 2.08 -6.35
CA GLY A 48 8.49 1.29 -7.44
C GLY A 48 8.91 -0.17 -7.43
N ARG A 49 9.05 -0.76 -6.24
CA ARG A 49 9.31 -2.20 -6.08
C ARG A 49 8.03 -2.99 -6.35
N TYR A 50 8.16 -4.31 -6.54
CA TYR A 50 7.02 -5.21 -6.81
C TYR A 50 6.28 -4.82 -8.10
N ALA A 51 4.98 -4.48 -8.00
CA ALA A 51 4.14 -4.07 -9.13
C ALA A 51 3.95 -2.54 -9.20
N TYR A 52 4.57 -1.76 -8.31
CA TYR A 52 4.39 -0.31 -8.22
C TYR A 52 5.30 0.46 -9.19
N THR A 53 5.44 -0.01 -10.43
CA THR A 53 6.31 0.63 -11.43
C THR A 53 5.53 1.62 -12.31
N PRO A 54 6.19 2.68 -12.83
CA PRO A 54 7.59 3.08 -12.58
C PRO A 54 7.78 3.73 -11.20
N ALA A 55 9.04 3.78 -10.74
CA ALA A 55 9.39 4.46 -9.50
C ALA A 55 8.92 5.92 -9.50
N GLY A 56 8.32 6.38 -8.40
CA GLY A 56 7.77 7.73 -8.29
C GLY A 56 6.33 7.91 -8.78
N ALA A 57 5.78 6.98 -9.58
CA ALA A 57 4.38 7.01 -10.03
C ALA A 57 3.39 6.57 -8.94
N TYR A 58 3.89 5.92 -7.90
CA TYR A 58 3.09 5.57 -6.72
C TYR A 58 3.59 6.33 -5.52
N LYS A 59 2.66 6.95 -4.81
CA LYS A 59 2.90 7.55 -3.50
C LYS A 59 2.36 6.60 -2.44
N ALA A 60 2.98 6.62 -1.26
CA ALA A 60 2.52 5.84 -0.13
C ALA A 60 2.75 6.59 1.18
N ARG A 61 1.80 6.43 2.10
CA ARG A 61 1.84 6.94 3.48
C ARG A 61 1.42 5.84 4.44
N THR A 62 1.84 5.95 5.69
CA THR A 62 1.42 5.07 6.77
C THR A 62 0.50 5.82 7.71
N GLU A 63 -0.54 5.15 8.20
CA GLU A 63 -1.51 5.73 9.13
C GLU A 63 -1.77 4.73 10.27
N PRO A 64 -1.68 5.15 11.54
CA PRO A 64 -2.02 4.28 12.66
C PRO A 64 -3.53 3.99 12.67
N VAL A 65 -3.90 2.73 12.84
CA VAL A 65 -5.29 2.26 12.90
C VAL A 65 -5.44 1.31 14.10
N GLU A 66 -6.67 1.04 14.54
CA GLU A 66 -6.92 0.17 15.72
C GLU A 66 -6.25 -1.22 15.61
N ASP A 67 -6.13 -1.77 14.40
CA ASP A 67 -5.57 -3.10 14.14
C ASP A 67 -4.05 -3.08 13.84
N GLY A 68 -3.40 -1.90 13.87
CA GLY A 68 -1.96 -1.73 13.61
C GLY A 68 -1.61 -0.45 12.84
N THR A 69 -0.90 -0.59 11.73
CA THR A 69 -0.50 0.53 10.87
C THR A 69 -0.90 0.23 9.42
N ALA A 70 -1.85 0.99 8.91
CA ALA A 70 -2.31 0.91 7.53
C ALA A 70 -1.29 1.55 6.58
N VAL A 71 -1.03 0.88 5.47
CA VAL A 71 -0.26 1.40 4.35
C VAL A 71 -1.26 1.86 3.29
N LEU A 72 -1.37 3.17 3.15
CA LEU A 72 -2.19 3.83 2.14
C LEU A 72 -1.30 4.17 0.95
N ALA A 73 -1.73 3.82 -0.26
CA ALA A 73 -1.05 4.20 -1.49
C ALA A 73 -2.04 4.85 -2.46
N TRP A 74 -1.52 5.65 -3.39
CA TRP A 74 -2.28 6.19 -4.52
C TRP A 74 -1.36 6.25 -5.74
N TYR A 75 -1.97 6.09 -6.92
CA TYR A 75 -1.28 6.28 -8.18
C TYR A 75 -1.34 7.75 -8.56
N ASP A 76 -0.17 8.35 -8.72
CA ASP A 76 0.01 9.74 -9.13
C ASP A 76 1.09 9.71 -10.22
N PRO A 77 0.70 9.45 -11.48
CA PRO A 77 1.65 9.45 -12.57
C PRO A 77 2.21 10.86 -12.67
N ALA A 78 3.44 11.03 -12.20
CA ALA A 78 4.16 12.29 -12.35
C ALA A 78 4.13 12.71 -13.83
N PRO A 79 3.97 14.01 -14.11
CA PRO A 79 3.89 14.54 -15.48
C PRO A 79 5.15 14.25 -16.31
#